data_AF-A0A497HVP6-F1
#
_entry.id   AF-A0A497HVP6-F1
#
_cell.length_a   1.000
_cell.length_b   1.000
_cell.length_c   1.000
_cell.angle_alpha   90.00
_cell.angle_beta   90.00
_cell.angle_gamma   90.00
#
_symmetry.space_group_name_H-M   'P 1'
#
loop_
_entity.id
_entity.type
_entity.pdbx_description
1 polymer ?
#
loop_
_entity_poly.entity_id
_entity_poly.type
_entity_poly.pdbx_seq_one_letter_code
_entity_poly.pdbx_strand_id
1 'polypeptide(L)' 'AQALDFLRPAKAGKGVEAAYRTIRKEVPFMEDDRPLHPDIKKVRELLTSGEILKNVEKEVGEIRLK' A
#
# COMPACT_ATOMS: atom_id res chain seq x y z
N ALA A 1 3.16 4.12 -1.92
CA ALA A 1 2.93 4.65 -0.57
C ALA A 1 3.66 5.98 -0.38
N GLN A 2 5.00 6.01 -0.41
CA GLN A 2 5.84 7.21 -0.17
C GLN A 2 5.40 8.48 -0.90
N ALA A 3 5.13 8.40 -2.21
CA ALA A 3 4.66 9.56 -2.97
C ALA A 3 3.36 10.17 -2.42
N LEU A 4 2.44 9.35 -1.90
CA LEU A 4 1.20 9.84 -1.29
C LEU A 4 1.43 10.50 0.06
N ASP A 5 2.48 10.12 0.80
CA ASP A 5 2.86 10.80 2.04
C ASP A 5 3.26 12.25 1.78
N PHE A 6 4.06 12.49 0.74
CA PHE A 6 4.45 13.84 0.32
C PHE A 6 3.30 14.69 -0.22
N LEU A 7 2.21 14.05 -0.67
CA LEU A 7 1.02 14.74 -1.18
C LEU A 7 -0.04 14.98 -0.11
N ARG A 8 0.16 14.54 1.14
CA ARG A 8 -0.81 14.78 2.22
C ARG A 8 -0.98 16.29 2.47
N PRO A 9 -2.22 16.75 2.78
CA PRO A 9 -3.39 15.97 3.18
C PRO A 9 -4.27 15.47 2.01
N ALA A 10 -3.83 15.60 0.75
CA ALA A 10 -4.61 15.09 -0.37
C ALA A 10 -4.88 13.58 -0.23
N LYS A 11 -6.10 13.16 -0.59
CA LYS A 11 -6.52 11.76 -0.54
C LYS A 11 -6.56 11.19 -1.94
N ALA A 12 -6.05 9.97 -2.09
CA ALA A 12 -6.19 9.24 -3.33
C ALA A 12 -7.63 8.70 -3.47
N GLY A 13 -7.95 8.15 -4.65
CA GLY A 13 -9.20 7.41 -4.83
C GLY A 13 -9.30 6.22 -3.86
N LYS A 14 -10.51 5.77 -3.55
CA LYS A 14 -10.80 4.77 -2.49
C LYS A 14 -9.89 3.54 -2.51
N GLY A 15 -9.75 2.88 -3.67
CA GLY A 15 -8.89 1.70 -3.80
C GLY A 15 -7.40 2.00 -3.57
N VAL A 16 -6.91 3.12 -4.11
CA VAL A 16 -5.51 3.53 -3.92
C VAL A 16 -5.24 3.89 -2.46
N GLU A 17 -6.18 4.56 -1.79
CA GLU A 17 -6.09 4.91 -0.37
C GLU A 17 -6.11 3.65 0.52
N ALA A 18 -6.89 2.63 0.15
CA ALA A 18 -6.91 1.33 0.84
C ALA A 18 -5.58 0.57 0.70
N ALA A 19 -5.00 0.54 -0.50
CA ALA A 19 -3.69 -0.03 -0.74
C ALA A 19 -2.59 0.72 0.04
N TYR A 20 -2.63 2.05 0.02
CA TYR A 20 -1.73 2.90 0.82
C TYR A 20 -1.77 2.55 2.30
N ARG A 21 -2.97 2.46 2.89
CA ARG A 21 -3.16 2.12 4.32
C ARG A 21 -2.62 0.74 4.65
N THR A 22 -2.87 -0.24 3.77
CA THR A 22 -2.39 -1.61 3.95
C THR A 22 -0.86 -1.65 3.96
N ILE A 23 -0.20 -0.98 3.00
CA ILE A 23 1.26 -0.90 2.96
C ILE A 23 1.81 -0.18 4.20
N ARG A 24 1.21 0.93 4.61
CA ARG A 24 1.71 1.76 5.72
C ARG A 24 1.57 1.13 7.10
N LYS A 25 0.70 0.14 7.26
CA LYS A 25 0.63 -0.67 8.49
C LYS A 25 1.91 -1.49 8.70
N GLU A 26 2.52 -1.96 7.62
CA GLU A 26 3.66 -2.88 7.68
C GLU A 26 5.00 -2.22 7.31
N VAL A 27 4.95 -1.16 6.50
CA VAL A 27 6.13 -0.44 6.00
C VAL A 27 6.00 1.03 6.39
N PRO A 28 6.73 1.48 7.43
CA PRO A 28 6.64 2.85 7.91
C PRO A 28 7.15 3.84 6.85
N PHE A 29 6.72 5.10 6.96
CA PHE A 29 7.28 6.18 6.14
C PHE A 29 8.80 6.21 6.29
N MET A 30 9.49 6.45 5.18
CA MET A 30 10.94 6.56 5.19
C MET A 30 11.28 8.04 5.34
N GLU A 31 11.61 8.43 6.57
CA GLU A 31 12.01 9.80 6.91
C GLU A 31 13.50 10.00 6.64
N ASP A 32 14.31 9.08 7.14
CA ASP A 32 15.74 8.99 6.86
C ASP A 32 16.07 7.80 5.96
N ASP A 33 17.24 7.85 5.33
CA ASP A 33 17.77 6.74 4.54
C ASP A 33 17.94 5.49 5.39
N ARG A 34 17.45 4.36 4.87
CA ARG A 34 17.60 3.04 5.47
C ARG A 34 17.79 1.96 4.40
N PRO A 35 18.32 0.77 4.75
CA PRO A 35 18.34 -0.35 3.83
C PRO A 35 16.92 -0.67 3.32
N LEU A 36 16.73 -0.67 2.00
CA LEU A 36 15.40 -0.87 1.38
C LEU A 36 14.97 -2.33 1.28
N HIS A 37 15.91 -3.27 1.35
CA HIS A 37 15.62 -4.69 1.17
C HIS A 37 14.55 -5.26 2.14
N PRO A 38 14.47 -4.85 3.43
CA PRO A 38 13.41 -5.31 4.32
C PRO A 38 12.03 -4.82 3.88
N ASP A 39 11.93 -3.54 3.48
CA ASP A 39 10.69 -2.93 3.02
C ASP A 39 10.21 -3.57 1.73
N ILE A 40 11.10 -3.78 0.76
CA ILE A 40 10.78 -4.48 -0.49
C ILE A 40 10.28 -5.89 -0.20
N LYS A 41 10.94 -6.63 0.70
CA LYS A 41 10.51 -7.97 1.10
C LYS A 41 9.10 -7.95 1.71
N LYS A 42 8.82 -7.00 2.61
CA LYS A 42 7.50 -6.86 3.25
C LYS A 42 6.41 -6.49 2.25
N VAL A 43 6.66 -5.55 1.34
CA VAL A 43 5.71 -5.22 0.27
C VAL A 43 5.45 -6.42 -0.63
N ARG A 44 6.49 -7.19 -0.96
CA ARG A 44 6.33 -8.43 -1.74
C ARG A 44 5.44 -9.44 -1.02
N GLU A 45 5.64 -9.65 0.28
CA GLU A 45 4.81 -10.55 1.10
C GLU A 45 3.33 -10.11 1.12
N LEU A 46 3.07 -8.80 1.26
CA LEU A 46 1.73 -8.21 1.17
C LEU A 46 1.07 -8.41 -0.19
N LEU A 47 1.84 -8.36 -1.27
CA LEU A 47 1.36 -8.63 -2.63
C LEU A 47 1.06 -10.12 -2.81
N THR A 48 1.99 -11.00 -2.45
CA THR A 48 1.84 -12.45 -2.66
C THR A 48 0.80 -13.11 -1.76
N SER A 49 0.56 -12.55 -0.57
CA SER A 49 -0.52 -13.00 0.33
C SER A 49 -1.91 -12.59 -0.14
N GLY A 50 -2.00 -11.68 -1.12
CA GLY A 50 -3.26 -11.10 -1.58
C GLY A 50 -3.88 -10.09 -0.60
N GLU A 51 -3.18 -9.71 0.47
CA GLU A 51 -3.72 -8.82 1.49
C GLU A 51 -4.08 -7.44 0.92
N ILE A 52 -3.22 -6.90 0.05
CA ILE A 52 -3.50 -5.62 -0.63
C ILE A 52 -4.77 -5.74 -1.47
N LEU A 53 -4.87 -6.77 -2.31
CA LEU A 53 -6.04 -6.97 -3.17
C LEU A 53 -7.31 -7.10 -2.34
N LYS A 54 -7.30 -7.96 -1.32
CA LYS A 54 -8.43 -8.18 -0.41
C LYS A 54 -8.91 -6.88 0.26
N ASN A 55 -7.99 -6.04 0.73
CA ASN A 55 -8.37 -4.79 1.38
C ASN A 55 -8.83 -3.72 0.40
N VAL A 56 -8.31 -3.72 -0.83
CA VAL A 56 -8.79 -2.84 -1.90
C VAL A 56 -10.21 -3.24 -2.31
N GLU A 57 -10.46 -4.52 -2.57
CA GLU A 57 -11.76 -5.03 -3.01
C GLU A 57 -12.88 -4.81 -1.98
N LYS A 58 -12.56 -4.81 -0.68
CA LYS A 58 -13.51 -4.41 0.36
C LYS A 58 -14.03 -2.98 0.18
N GLU A 59 -13.22 -2.08 -0.38
CA GLU A 59 -13.56 -0.66 -0.53
C GLU A 59 -14.15 -0.33 -1.91
N VAL A 60 -13.81 -1.10 -2.95
CA VAL A 60 -14.20 -0.80 -4.35
C VAL A 60 -15.01 -1.90 -5.04
N GLY A 61 -15.21 -3.05 -4.39
CA GLY A 61 -15.80 -4.24 -5.00
C GLY A 61 -14.76 -5.14 -5.66
N GLU A 62 -15.22 -6.31 -6.13
CA GLU A 62 -14.40 -7.34 -6.78
C GLU A 62 -13.67 -6.79 -8.02
N ILE A 63 -12.36 -7.03 -8.11
CA ILE A 63 -11.53 -6.66 -9.27
C ILE A 63 -11.36 -7.88 -10.15
N ARG A 64 -12.06 -7.89 -11.29
CA ARG A 64 -11.94 -8.96 -12.27
C ARG A 64 -10.85 -8.63 -13.28
N LEU A 65 -9.89 -9.54 -13.41
CA LEU A 65 -8.97 -9.52 -14.55
C LEU A 65 -9.75 -9.99 -15.78
N LYS A 66 -9.65 -9.24 -16.87
CA LYS A 66 -10.18 -9.63 -18.18
C LYS A 66 -9.20 -10.54 -18.90
#